data_AF-U3TR52-F1
#
_entry.id   AF-U3TR52-F1
#
_cell.length_a   1.000
_cell.length_b   1.000
_cell.length_c   1.000
_cell.angle_alpha   90.00
_cell.angle_beta   90.00
_cell.angle_gamma   90.00
#
_symmetry.space_group_name_H-M   'P 1'
#
loop_
_entity.id
_entity.type
_entity.pdbx_description
1 polymer ?
#
loop_
_entity_poly.entity_id
_entity_poly.type
_entity_poly.pdbx_seq_one_letter_code
_entity_poly.pdbx_strand_id
1 'polypeptide(L)' 'MALPTFDSDRFSAALVRQWQRFGLPDAQAMSADQWWHALSGALAELLADIPRRSRPLADSATLIICRWSFCWAG' A
#
# COMPACT_ATOMS: atom_id res chain seq x y z
N MET A 1 -19.01 -5.04 -16.70
CA MET A 1 -18.24 -4.87 -15.44
C MET A 1 -16.78 -4.85 -15.84
N ALA A 2 -16.07 -3.72 -15.67
CA ALA A 2 -14.66 -3.64 -16.01
C ALA A 2 -13.84 -4.10 -14.79
N LEU A 3 -12.99 -5.11 -14.97
CA LEU A 3 -12.01 -5.49 -13.95
C LEU A 3 -10.96 -4.37 -13.88
N PRO A 4 -10.59 -3.87 -12.69
CA PRO A 4 -9.46 -2.96 -12.60
C PRO A 4 -8.21 -3.70 -13.12
N THR A 5 -7.58 -3.16 -14.16
CA THR A 5 -6.27 -3.64 -14.62
C THR A 5 -5.27 -3.40 -13.51
N PHE A 6 -4.50 -4.43 -13.18
CA PHE A 6 -3.37 -4.29 -12.27
C PHE A 6 -2.21 -3.64 -13.02
N ASP A 7 -1.90 -2.38 -12.70
CA ASP A 7 -0.76 -1.67 -13.24
C ASP A 7 0.50 -1.91 -12.40
N SER A 8 1.34 -2.83 -12.86
CA SER A 8 2.60 -3.21 -12.20
C SER A 8 3.57 -2.04 -12.07
N ASP A 9 3.66 -1.14 -13.06
CA ASP A 9 4.52 0.04 -12.99
C ASP A 9 4.12 0.99 -11.87
N ARG A 10 2.80 1.18 -11.70
CA ARG A 10 2.26 2.06 -10.68
C ARG A 10 2.48 1.48 -9.28
N PHE A 11 2.38 0.16 -9.16
CA PHE A 11 2.72 -0.55 -7.93
C PHE A 11 4.21 -0.44 -7.59
N SER A 12 5.10 -0.74 -8.55
CA SER A 12 6.55 -0.60 -8.38
C SER A 12 6.93 0.84 -7.99
N ALA A 13 6.34 1.85 -8.62
CA ALA A 13 6.59 3.25 -8.28
C ALA A 13 6.11 3.62 -6.86
N ALA A 14 4.97 3.10 -6.43
CA ALA A 14 4.48 3.29 -5.07
C ALA A 14 5.35 2.58 -4.03
N LEU A 15 5.83 1.37 -4.35
CA LEU A 15 6.74 0.59 -3.52
C LEU A 15 8.10 1.31 -3.37
N VAL A 16 8.63 1.85 -4.48
CA VAL A 16 9.84 2.72 -4.50
C VAL A 16 9.69 3.90 -3.56
N ARG A 17 8.59 4.64 -3.66
CA ARG A 17 8.33 5.78 -2.77
C ARG A 17 8.34 5.37 -1.31
N GLN A 18 7.90 4.15 -0.99
CA GLN A 18 7.80 3.69 0.39
C GLN A 18 9.16 3.37 1.00
N TRP A 19 10.06 2.65 0.31
CA TRP A 19 11.42 2.43 0.83
C TRP A 19 12.34 3.65 0.71
N GLN A 20 12.11 4.53 -0.27
CA GLN A 20 12.79 5.82 -0.34
C GLN A 20 12.47 6.70 0.87
N ARG A 21 11.23 6.67 1.37
CA ARG A 21 10.84 7.36 2.62
C ARG A 21 11.54 6.81 3.85
N PHE A 22 11.87 5.52 3.85
CA PHE A 22 12.68 4.91 4.91
C PHE A 22 14.18 5.24 4.78
N GLY A 23 14.60 5.96 3.72
CA GLY A 23 16.01 6.28 3.46
C GLY A 23 16.83 5.08 3.01
N LEU A 24 16.16 4.03 2.52
CA LEU A 24 16.82 2.80 2.10
C LEU A 24 17.16 2.87 0.61
N PRO A 25 18.35 2.36 0.22
CA PRO A 25 18.78 2.36 -1.17
C PRO A 25 17.96 1.39 -2.02
N ASP A 26 17.46 0.30 -1.42
CA ASP A 26 16.78 -0.79 -2.12
C ASP A 26 15.76 -1.51 -1.23
N ALA A 27 14.80 -2.18 -1.89
CA ALA A 27 13.81 -3.04 -1.24
C ALA A 27 14.43 -4.21 -0.46
N GLN A 28 15.64 -4.65 -0.85
CA GLN A 28 16.36 -5.74 -0.21
C GLN A 28 17.01 -5.32 1.13
N ALA A 29 17.18 -4.01 1.37
CA ALA A 29 17.72 -3.50 2.62
C ALA A 29 16.66 -3.41 3.73
N MET A 30 15.39 -3.64 3.39
CA MET A 30 14.28 -3.60 4.33
C MET A 30 14.22 -4.87 5.17
N SER A 31 13.97 -4.74 6.47
CA SER A 31 13.58 -5.87 7.31
C SER A 31 12.18 -6.38 6.93
N ALA A 32 11.84 -7.61 7.31
CA ALA A 32 10.53 -8.19 7.00
C ALA A 32 9.34 -7.31 7.45
N ASP A 33 9.41 -6.70 8.65
CA ASP A 33 8.39 -5.76 9.15
C ASP A 33 8.30 -4.48 8.33
N GLN A 34 9.44 -3.95 7.89
CA GLN A 34 9.47 -2.76 7.04
C GLN A 34 8.90 -3.08 5.66
N TRP A 35 9.24 -4.25 5.12
CA TRP A 35 8.70 -4.77 3.86
C TRP A 35 7.18 -4.84 3.91
N TRP A 36 6.63 -5.34 5.02
CA TRP A 36 5.18 -5.44 5.19
C TRP A 36 4.51 -4.06 5.26
N HIS A 37 5.10 -3.11 5.97
CA HIS A 37 4.62 -1.72 5.97
C HIS A 37 4.68 -1.08 4.59
N ALA A 38 5.78 -1.27 3.85
CA ALA A 38 5.94 -0.68 2.52
C ALA A 38 4.95 -1.26 1.51
N LEU A 39 4.82 -2.58 1.50
CA LEU A 39 3.92 -3.31 0.63
C LEU A 39 2.47 -2.89 0.86
N SER A 40 2.04 -2.83 2.12
CA SER A 40 0.69 -2.38 2.49
C SER A 40 0.44 -0.91 2.13
N GLY A 41 1.44 -0.04 2.30
CA GLY A 41 1.34 1.37 1.88
C GLY A 41 1.22 1.54 0.37
N ALA A 42 2.02 0.80 -0.41
CA ALA A 42 1.94 0.81 -1.87
C ALA A 42 0.60 0.25 -2.38
N LEU A 43 0.09 -0.80 -1.73
CA LEU A 43 -1.22 -1.39 -2.05
C LEU A 43 -2.38 -0.42 -1.73
N ALA A 44 -2.28 0.31 -0.60
CA ALA A 44 -3.26 1.33 -0.23
C ALA A 44 -3.31 2.48 -1.24
N GLU A 45 -2.17 2.92 -1.78
CA GLU A 45 -2.12 3.91 -2.86
C GLU A 45 -2.81 3.37 -4.14
N LEU A 46 -2.55 2.11 -4.53
CA LEU A 46 -3.22 1.50 -5.67
C LEU A 46 -4.75 1.46 -5.49
N LEU A 47 -5.22 1.09 -4.30
CA LEU A 47 -6.65 1.03 -3.97
C LEU A 47 -7.31 2.42 -3.81
N ALA A 48 -6.55 3.46 -3.45
CA ALA A 48 -7.06 4.82 -3.34
C ALA A 48 -7.48 5.38 -4.70
N ASP A 49 -6.74 5.02 -5.74
CA ASP A 49 -6.93 5.47 -7.11
C ASP A 49 -7.92 4.61 -7.92
N ILE A 50 -8.33 3.45 -7.40
CA ILE A 50 -9.49 2.75 -7.97
C ILE A 50 -10.69 3.67 -7.74
N PRO A 51 -11.43 4.08 -8.81
CA PRO A 51 -12.55 4.99 -8.66
C PRO A 51 -13.56 4.39 -7.69
N ARG A 52 -13.52 4.87 -6.45
CA ARG A 52 -14.43 4.47 -5.39
C ARG A 52 -15.77 5.06 -5.81
N ARG A 53 -16.64 4.23 -6.40
CA ARG A 53 -18.06 4.56 -6.55
C ARG A 53 -18.52 5.06 -5.18
N SER A 54 -18.80 6.35 -5.09
CA SER A 54 -18.92 7.11 -3.85
C SER A 54 -19.89 6.41 -2.91
N ARG A 55 -19.37 5.78 -1.86
CA ARG A 55 -20.15 5.37 -0.71
C ARG A 55 -19.49 6.01 0.51
N PRO A 56 -20.21 6.83 1.29
CA PRO A 56 -19.63 7.54 2.43
C PRO A 56 -19.43 6.52 3.57
N LEU A 57 -18.35 5.77 3.49
CA LEU A 57 -17.75 4.93 4.54
C LEU A 57 -16.29 4.63 4.15
N ALA A 58 -15.62 5.58 3.49
CA ALA A 58 -14.31 5.39 2.88
C ALA A 58 -13.14 5.49 3.88
N ASP A 59 -13.41 5.93 5.11
CA ASP A 59 -12.41 5.95 6.19
C ASP A 59 -12.15 4.55 6.76
N SER A 60 -13.16 3.67 6.79
CA SER A 60 -13.02 2.36 7.43
C SER A 60 -12.19 1.37 6.62
N ALA A 61 -12.27 1.34 5.28
CA ALA A 61 -11.51 0.37 4.48
C ALA A 61 -10.00 0.69 4.48
N THR A 62 -9.65 1.98 4.42
CA THR A 62 -8.24 2.41 4.54
C THR A 62 -7.73 2.15 5.96
N LEU A 63 -8.54 2.41 7.00
CA LEU A 63 -8.19 2.08 8.38
C LEU A 63 -8.10 0.58 8.64
N ILE A 64 -8.88 -0.29 7.99
CA ILE A 64 -8.79 -1.75 8.14
C ILE A 64 -7.47 -2.27 7.55
N ILE A 65 -7.06 -1.80 6.37
CA ILE A 65 -5.78 -2.19 5.77
C ILE A 65 -4.59 -1.72 6.63
N CYS A 66 -4.66 -0.49 7.17
CA CYS A 66 -3.64 0.05 8.07
C CYS A 66 -3.66 -0.64 9.45
N ARG A 67 -4.83 -0.94 10.03
CA ARG A 67 -4.99 -1.60 11.33
C ARG A 67 -4.48 -3.04 11.30
N TRP A 68 -4.74 -3.79 10.22
CA TRP A 68 -4.24 -5.15 10.07
C TRP A 68 -2.72 -5.20 9.87
N SER A 69 -2.14 -4.24 9.15
CA SER A 69 -0.68 -4.14 8.96
C SER A 69 0.08 -3.83 10.26
N PHE A 70 -0.52 -3.03 11.15
CA PHE A 70 0.08 -2.72 12.46
C PHE A 70 -0.18 -3.78 13.56
N CYS A 71 -1.27 -4.57 13.46
CA CYS A 71 -1.60 -5.59 14.47
C CYS A 71 -0.74 -6.86 14.41
N TRP A 72 0.03 -7.09 13.34
CA TRP A 72 0.92 -8.25 13.22
C TRP A 72 2.38 -7.97 13.61
N ALA A 73 2.75 -6.69 13.80
CA ALA A 73 4.11 -6.26 14.15
C ALA A 73 4.32 -6.03 15.67
N GLY A 74 3.46 -6.60 16.52
CA GLY A 74 3.46 -6.45 17.98
C GLY A 74 3.54 -7.77 18.72
#